data_AF-A0A8S9YCL2-F1
#
_entry.id   AF-A0A8S9YCL2-F1
#
_cell.length_a   1.000
_cell.length_b   1.000
_cell.length_c   1.000
_cell.angle_alpha   90.00
_cell.angle_beta   90.00
_cell.angle_gamma   90.00
#
_symmetry.space_group_name_H-M   'P 1'
#
loop_
_entity.id
_entity.type
_entity.pdbx_description
1 polymer ?
#
loop_
_entity_poly.entity_id
_entity_poly.type
_entity_poly.pdbx_seq_one_letter_code
_entity_poly.pdbx_strand_id
1 'polypeptide(L)'
;MTEQLILRGTLVGHRGWITQIATTPSQPDILLSSSRDKTLIVWDLRRQYGDYGIAKRALHGHNHFVSDLVMSSDGQYALSGSWDS
;
A
#
# COMPACT_ATOMS: atom_id res chain seq x y z
N MET A 1 -19.11 12.42 -22.28
CA MET A 1 -19.21 12.02 -20.86
C MET A 1 -17.88 12.39 -20.23
N THR A 2 -17.86 13.30 -19.25
CA THR A 2 -16.62 13.68 -18.55
C THR A 2 -16.47 12.81 -17.32
N GLU A 3 -15.48 11.93 -17.31
CA GLU A 3 -15.11 11.17 -16.11
C GLU A 3 -14.36 12.11 -15.15
N GLN A 4 -14.85 12.22 -13.91
CA GLN A 4 -14.24 13.05 -12.89
C GLN A 4 -13.81 12.19 -11.70
N LEU A 5 -12.57 12.38 -11.26
CA LEU A 5 -12.05 11.74 -10.06
C LEU A 5 -12.54 12.49 -8.83
N ILE A 6 -13.16 11.77 -7.90
CA ILE A 6 -13.65 12.30 -6.62
C ILE A 6 -12.91 11.58 -5.50
N LEU A 7 -12.35 12.35 -4.56
CA LEU A 7 -11.73 11.81 -3.36
C LEU A 7 -12.77 11.05 -2.53
N ARG A 8 -12.57 9.74 -2.31
CA ARG A 8 -13.50 8.87 -1.56
C ARG A 8 -13.14 8.72 -0.07
N GLY A 9 -11.87 8.86 0.27
CA GLY A 9 -11.39 8.70 1.64
C GLY A 9 -9.86 8.74 1.72
N THR A 10 -9.34 8.57 2.93
CA THR A 10 -7.92 8.61 3.24
C THR A 10 -7.52 7.41 4.08
N LEU A 11 -6.38 6.78 3.76
CA LEU A 11 -5.80 5.69 4.55
C LEU A 11 -4.71 6.28 5.46
N VAL A 12 -4.90 6.19 6.77
CA VAL A 12 -3.94 6.76 7.75
C VAL A 12 -3.30 5.61 8.54
N GLY A 13 -1.97 5.54 8.52
CA GLY A 13 -1.23 4.49 9.24
C GLY A 13 0.28 4.58 9.08
N HIS A 14 0.76 5.01 7.91
CA HIS A 14 2.18 5.30 7.72
C HIS A 14 2.62 6.52 8.53
N ARG A 15 3.84 6.44 9.08
CA ARG A 15 4.50 7.51 9.85
C ARG A 15 5.47 8.33 9.01
N GLY A 16 5.67 7.95 7.76
CA GLY A 16 6.59 8.55 6.83
C GLY A 16 5.95 8.77 5.46
N TRP A 17 6.78 9.24 4.53
CA TRP A 17 6.34 9.44 3.15
C TRP A 17 6.09 8.09 2.48
N ILE A 18 4.91 7.95 1.88
CA ILE A 18 4.57 6.82 1.04
C ILE A 18 5.37 6.94 -0.25
N THR A 19 6.17 5.93 -0.54
CA THR A 19 7.08 5.92 -1.70
C THR A 19 6.46 5.21 -2.88
N GLN A 20 5.72 4.13 -2.64
CA GLN A 20 5.12 3.31 -3.69
C GLN A 20 3.83 2.65 -3.20
N ILE A 21 2.93 2.36 -4.15
CA ILE A 21 1.68 1.64 -3.93
C ILE A 21 1.58 0.52 -4.97
N ALA A 22 1.14 -0.66 -4.55
CA ALA A 22 0.93 -1.82 -5.42
C ALA A 22 -0.47 -2.42 -5.23
N THR A 23 -1.07 -2.81 -6.34
CA THR A 23 -2.38 -3.49 -6.42
C THR A 23 -2.26 -4.70 -7.34
N THR A 24 -3.14 -5.68 -7.16
CA THR A 24 -3.29 -6.80 -8.08
C THR A 24 -4.73 -6.91 -8.60
N PRO A 25 -4.94 -7.32 -9.87
CA PRO A 25 -6.27 -7.66 -10.38
C PRO A 25 -6.88 -8.88 -9.69
N SER A 26 -6.06 -9.81 -9.17
CA SER A 26 -6.55 -11.06 -8.57
C SER A 26 -7.24 -10.84 -7.21
N GLN A 27 -6.85 -9.78 -6.51
CA GLN A 27 -7.32 -9.40 -5.17
C GLN A 27 -7.53 -7.88 -5.12
N PRO A 28 -8.63 -7.39 -5.72
CA PRO A 28 -8.89 -5.95 -5.86
C PRO A 28 -9.27 -5.27 -4.54
N ASP A 29 -9.42 -6.04 -3.47
CA ASP A 29 -9.70 -5.56 -2.12
C ASP A 29 -8.41 -5.42 -1.29
N ILE A 30 -7.26 -5.86 -1.80
CA ILE A 30 -5.97 -5.73 -1.12
C ILE A 30 -5.11 -4.68 -1.81
N LEU A 31 -4.58 -3.77 -1.01
CA LEU A 31 -3.63 -2.74 -1.42
C LEU A 31 -2.37 -2.86 -0.56
N LEU A 32 -1.21 -2.76 -1.19
CA LEU A 32 0.06 -2.62 -0.46
C LEU A 32 0.60 -1.21 -0.64
N SER A 33 1.15 -0.65 0.43
CA SER A 33 1.91 0.59 0.37
C SER A 33 3.25 0.42 1.06
N SER A 34 4.28 1.05 0.51
CA SER A 34 5.60 1.16 1.13
C SER A 34 5.87 2.61 1.55
N SER A 35 6.71 2.76 2.57
CA SER A 35 6.98 4.07 3.16
C SER A 35 8.42 4.19 3.65
N ARG A 36 8.87 5.44 3.75
CA ARG A 36 10.14 5.81 4.38
C ARG A 36 10.19 5.52 5.88
N ASP A 37 9.05 5.19 6.50
CA ASP A 37 9.01 4.68 7.88
C ASP A 37 9.56 3.25 8.04
N LYS A 38 10.09 2.66 6.95
CA LYS A 38 10.72 1.34 6.89
C LYS A 38 9.71 0.19 7.04
N THR A 39 8.45 0.49 6.79
CA THR A 39 7.35 -0.47 6.86
C THR A 39 6.63 -0.57 5.53
N LEU A 40 6.06 -1.74 5.30
CA LEU A 40 5.06 -1.92 4.27
C LEU A 40 3.73 -2.22 4.97
N ILE A 41 2.65 -1.59 4.53
CA ILE A 41 1.33 -1.84 5.10
C ILE A 41 0.47 -2.54 4.06
N VAL A 42 -0.18 -3.62 4.50
CA VAL A 42 -1.25 -4.30 3.79
C VAL A 42 -2.57 -3.71 4.24
N TRP A 43 -3.30 -3.14 3.29
CA TRP A 43 -4.60 -2.55 3.48
C TRP A 43 -5.69 -3.46 2.93
N ASP A 44 -6.81 -3.50 3.64
CA ASP A 44 -8.05 -4.13 3.22
C ASP A 44 -9.04 -3.02 2.84
N LEU A 45 -9.33 -2.91 1.53
CA LEU A 45 -10.15 -1.87 0.94
C LEU A 45 -11.63 -2.22 1.06
N ARG A 46 -12.31 -1.60 2.03
CA ARG A 46 -13.76 -1.75 2.23
C ARG A 46 -14.59 -0.87 1.30
N ARG A 47 -13.95 0.10 0.63
CA ARG A 47 -14.57 1.06 -0.31
C ARG A 47 -15.74 1.83 0.29
N GLN A 48 -15.73 2.03 1.61
CA GLN A 48 -16.72 2.83 2.32
C GLN A 48 -16.33 4.31 2.29
N TYR A 49 -17.33 5.19 2.34
CA TYR A 49 -17.09 6.63 2.31
C TYR A 49 -16.52 7.11 3.65
N GLY A 50 -15.43 7.87 3.62
CA GLY A 50 -14.74 8.34 4.83
C GLY A 50 -13.70 7.36 5.39
N ASP A 51 -13.99 6.07 5.43
CA ASP A 51 -13.05 5.00 5.82
C ASP A 51 -12.84 4.02 4.67
N TYR A 52 -11.93 4.36 3.76
CA TYR A 52 -11.77 3.64 2.49
C TYR A 52 -11.17 2.24 2.68
N GLY A 53 -10.40 2.04 3.75
CA GLY A 53 -9.75 0.77 4.03
C GLY A 53 -9.00 0.78 5.36
N ILE A 54 -8.79 -0.42 5.89
CA ILE A 54 -8.14 -0.63 7.19
C ILE A 54 -6.75 -1.21 7.01
N ALA A 55 -5.80 -0.80 7.86
CA ALA A 55 -4.50 -1.43 7.92
C ALA A 55 -4.65 -2.83 8.52
N LYS A 56 -4.50 -3.87 7.69
CA LYS A 56 -4.62 -5.27 8.11
C LYS A 56 -3.32 -5.77 8.73
N ARG A 57 -2.18 -5.38 8.17
CA ARG A 57 -0.87 -5.82 8.66
C ARG A 57 0.24 -4.82 8.32
N ALA A 58 1.14 -4.58 9.26
CA ALA A 58 2.40 -3.91 9.00
C ALA A 58 3.51 -4.96 8.88
N LEU A 59 4.27 -4.90 7.79
CA LEU A 59 5.43 -5.74 7.52
C LEU A 59 6.68 -4.93 7.88
N HIS A 60 7.45 -5.48 8.81
CA HIS A 60 8.71 -4.92 9.30
C HIS A 60 9.86 -5.83 8.88
N GLY A 61 11.02 -5.24 8.61
CA GLY A 61 12.23 -6.00 8.27
C GLY A 61 13.32 -5.13 7.66
N HIS A 62 12.94 -4.10 6.90
CA HIS A 62 13.90 -3.15 6.33
C HIS A 62 14.51 -2.25 7.39
N ASN A 63 15.82 -2.01 7.27
CA ASN A 63 16.56 -1.16 8.20
C ASN A 63 16.67 0.29 7.71
N HIS A 64 16.41 0.53 6.43
CA HIS A 64 16.38 1.83 5.78
C HIS A 64 15.06 2.05 5.03
N PHE A 65 14.94 3.18 4.34
CA PHE A 65 13.71 3.52 3.63
C PHE A 65 13.47 2.58 2.46
N VAL A 66 12.24 2.12 2.36
CA VAL A 66 11.76 1.33 1.22
C VAL A 66 11.55 2.30 0.06
N SER A 67 12.18 2.04 -1.08
CA SER A 67 12.07 2.88 -2.27
C SER A 67 11.02 2.39 -3.23
N ASP A 68 10.81 1.08 -3.32
CA ASP A 68 9.93 0.49 -4.32
C ASP A 68 9.18 -0.74 -3.78
N LEU A 69 8.04 -1.05 -4.40
CA LEU A 69 7.13 -2.11 -4.03
C LEU A 69 6.33 -2.59 -5.24
N VAL A 70 6.37 -3.89 -5.49
CA VAL A 70 5.60 -4.57 -6.53
C VAL A 70 4.87 -5.78 -5.94
N MET A 71 3.66 -6.04 -6.44
CA MET A 71 2.92 -7.26 -6.12
C MET A 71 2.96 -8.22 -7.31
N SER A 72 3.11 -9.50 -7.04
CA SER A 72 2.96 -10.56 -8.03
C SER A 72 1.53 -10.59 -8.59
N SER A 73 1.37 -11.00 -9.85
CA SER A 73 0.06 -11.10 -10.50
C SER A 73 -0.89 -12.11 -9.84
N ASP A 74 -0.33 -13.11 -9.15
CA ASP A 74 -1.10 -14.07 -8.36
C ASP A 74 -1.61 -13.46 -7.03
N GLY A 75 -1.08 -12.31 -6.61
CA GLY A 75 -1.43 -11.62 -5.37
C GLY A 75 -0.87 -12.27 -4.10
N GLN A 76 -0.02 -13.31 -4.24
CA GLN A 76 0.51 -14.03 -3.07
C GLN A 76 1.82 -13.45 -2.56
N TYR A 77 2.59 -12.82 -3.43
CA TYR A 77 3.91 -12.31 -3.11
C TYR A 77 4.02 -10.81 -3.33
N ALA A 78 4.77 -10.16 -2.45
CA ALA A 78 5.17 -8.77 -2.57
C ALA A 78 6.69 -8.70 -2.59
N LEU A 79 7.24 -7.88 -3.48
CA LEU A 79 8.66 -7.59 -3.60
C LEU A 79 8.89 -6.15 -3.19
N SER A 80 9.83 -5.93 -2.27
CA SER A 80 10.18 -4.62 -1.75
C SER A 80 11.66 -4.32 -1.97
N GLY A 81 11.94 -3.14 -2.50
CA GLY A 81 13.30 -2.62 -2.67
C GLY A 81 13.61 -1.59 -1.60
N SER A 82 14.70 -1.75 -0.87
CA SER A 82 15.11 -0.83 0.20
C SER A 82 16.58 -0.47 0.09
N TRP A 83 16.94 0.70 0.62
CA TRP A 83 18.29 1.27 0.59
C TRP A 83 19.19 0.74 1.72
N ASP A 84 18.96 -0.50 2.15
CA ASP A 84 19.64 -1.12 3.30
C ASP A 84 21.06 -1.60 2.97
N SER A 85 21.57 -1.30 1.76
CA SER A 85 22.87 -1.74 1.23
C SER A 85 24.06 -1.10 1.94
#